data_AF-A0A2H0I9R9-F1
#
_entry.id   AF-A0A2H0I9R9-F1
#
_cell.length_a   1.000
_cell.length_b   1.000
_cell.length_c   1.000
_cell.angle_alpha   90.00
_cell.angle_beta   90.00
_cell.angle_gamma   90.00
#
_symmetry.space_group_name_H-M   'P 1'
#
loop_
_entity.id
_entity.type
_entity.pdbx_description
1 polymer ?
#
loop_
_entity_poly.entity_id
_entity_poly.type
_entity_poly.pdbx_seq_one_letter_code
_entity_poly.pdbx_strand_id
1 'polypeptide(L)'
;MSLKKRLFFRVSHALATLSPNFFGLTEPYHEIKTDFTLPGGAKVFLGAMLLDAPKGLYHRYDYQSICAREHIGLVVRTLEALERETHLWGGVKAANEKQYEAIDVDVINVSIRDFIAHFKHTEADFVSKFFQAMEAIYAHQAAGKNVYFHCKAGKNRSFKALTTYLVYVQCHDALKAKTVTIEQLKATIHETCKHVHIHRPQIIYKTPRQQSDHEAFVLACFEAYLEK
;
A
#
# COMPACT_ATOMS: atom_id res chain seq x y z
N MET A 1 -6.37 -27.02 22.24
CA MET A 1 -6.23 -25.56 22.47
C MET A 1 -6.54 -25.29 23.94
N SER A 2 -5.62 -24.66 24.71
CA SER A 2 -5.78 -24.50 26.16
C SER A 2 -6.92 -23.53 26.53
N LEU A 3 -7.47 -23.68 27.74
CA LEU A 3 -8.56 -22.84 28.25
C LEU A 3 -8.21 -21.34 28.19
N LYS A 4 -6.95 -20.99 28.49
CA LYS A 4 -6.43 -19.61 28.39
C LYS A 4 -6.50 -19.06 26.95
N LYS A 5 -6.17 -19.85 25.93
CA LYS A 5 -6.28 -19.44 24.52
C LYS A 5 -7.74 -19.23 24.09
N ARG A 6 -8.67 -20.06 24.59
CA ARG A 6 -10.12 -19.90 24.32
C ARG A 6 -10.69 -18.65 24.97
N LEU A 7 -10.27 -18.35 26.21
CA LEU A 7 -10.73 -17.17 26.93
C LEU A 7 -10.20 -15.88 26.28
N PHE A 8 -8.91 -15.85 25.91
CA PHE A 8 -8.32 -14.73 25.18
C PHE A 8 -9.05 -14.49 23.84
N PHE A 9 -9.29 -15.55 23.06
CA PHE A 9 -10.02 -15.43 21.79
C PHE A 9 -11.44 -14.90 21.98
N ARG A 10 -12.18 -15.37 23.00
CA ARG A 10 -13.54 -14.88 23.29
C ARG A 10 -13.56 -13.43 23.76
N VAL A 11 -12.61 -13.01 24.59
CA VAL A 11 -12.50 -11.62 25.06
C VAL A 11 -12.07 -10.69 23.93
N SER A 12 -11.07 -11.06 23.12
CA SER A 12 -10.67 -10.30 21.94
C SER A 12 -11.77 -10.22 20.89
N HIS A 13 -12.55 -11.29 20.70
CA HIS A 13 -13.70 -11.32 19.81
C HIS A 13 -14.82 -10.39 20.30
N ALA A 14 -15.18 -10.46 21.58
CA ALA A 14 -16.18 -9.57 22.17
C ALA A 14 -15.75 -8.10 22.13
N LEU A 15 -14.47 -7.80 22.35
CA LEU A 15 -13.96 -6.43 22.26
C LEU A 15 -13.93 -5.90 20.81
N ALA A 16 -13.60 -6.76 19.83
CA ALA A 16 -13.62 -6.40 18.42
C ALA A 16 -15.05 -6.16 17.87
N THR A 17 -16.07 -6.82 18.44
CA THR A 17 -17.48 -6.63 18.06
C THR A 17 -18.17 -5.49 18.81
N LEU A 18 -17.79 -5.20 20.06
CA LEU A 18 -18.44 -4.18 20.90
C LEU A 18 -17.94 -2.75 20.66
N SER A 19 -16.75 -2.57 20.08
CA SER A 19 -16.29 -1.24 19.65
C SER A 19 -15.26 -1.36 18.53
N PRO A 20 -15.66 -1.19 17.25
CA PRO A 20 -14.72 -1.04 16.15
C PRO A 20 -13.68 0.06 16.41
N ASN A 21 -14.04 1.05 17.23
CA ASN A 21 -13.17 2.17 17.61
C ASN A 21 -12.09 1.80 18.64
N PHE A 22 -12.20 0.67 19.36
CA PHE A 22 -11.19 0.28 20.38
C PHE A 22 -9.82 -0.04 19.77
N PHE A 23 -9.78 -0.41 18.48
CA PHE A 23 -8.55 -0.59 17.70
C PHE A 23 -8.34 0.50 16.64
N GLY A 24 -9.18 1.55 16.63
CA GLY A 24 -9.17 2.58 15.58
C GLY A 24 -9.54 2.05 14.19
N LEU A 25 -10.47 1.08 14.11
CA LEU A 25 -10.92 0.48 12.84
C LEU A 25 -11.89 1.43 12.13
N THR A 26 -11.33 2.53 11.60
CA THR A 26 -11.93 3.35 10.53
C THR A 26 -12.08 2.52 9.25
N GLU A 27 -12.60 3.12 8.17
CA GLU A 27 -12.65 2.43 6.88
C GLU A 27 -11.30 1.78 6.50
N PRO A 28 -11.32 0.50 6.10
CA PRO A 28 -10.13 -0.33 5.91
C PRO A 28 -9.22 0.24 4.82
N TYR A 29 -9.80 0.93 3.84
CA TYR A 29 -9.12 1.56 2.71
C TYR A 29 -9.90 2.77 2.23
N HIS A 30 -9.29 3.58 1.35
CA HIS A 30 -9.97 4.66 0.63
C HIS A 30 -9.54 4.60 -0.85
N GLU A 31 -10.45 4.95 -1.76
CA GLU A 31 -10.09 5.30 -3.15
C GLU A 31 -9.30 6.62 -3.15
N ILE A 32 -8.22 6.67 -3.90
CA ILE A 32 -7.40 7.87 -4.06
C ILE A 32 -7.76 8.49 -5.41
N LYS A 33 -8.60 9.53 -5.40
CA LYS A 33 -9.12 10.16 -6.61
C LYS A 33 -8.09 11.14 -7.16
N THR A 34 -7.43 10.83 -8.27
CA THR A 34 -6.42 11.73 -8.87
C THR A 34 -7.06 12.83 -9.71
N ASP A 35 -6.38 13.97 -9.84
CA ASP A 35 -6.71 15.07 -10.75
C ASP A 35 -6.17 14.84 -12.16
N PHE A 36 -5.19 13.95 -12.32
CA PHE A 36 -4.73 13.41 -13.59
C PHE A 36 -5.40 12.07 -13.94
N THR A 37 -5.42 11.74 -15.22
CA THR A 37 -5.96 10.47 -15.71
C THR A 37 -4.97 9.34 -15.43
N LEU A 38 -5.42 8.34 -14.68
CA LEU A 38 -4.67 7.11 -14.49
C LEU A 38 -4.70 6.26 -15.77
N PRO A 39 -3.62 5.53 -16.10
CA PRO A 39 -3.58 4.60 -17.21
C PRO A 39 -4.83 3.70 -17.26
N GLY A 40 -5.40 3.51 -18.45
CA GLY A 40 -6.58 2.66 -18.63
C GLY A 40 -7.86 3.15 -17.94
N GLY A 41 -7.88 4.37 -17.36
CA GLY A 41 -9.01 4.87 -16.58
C GLY A 41 -9.27 4.12 -15.27
N ALA A 42 -8.32 3.30 -14.84
CA ALA A 42 -8.45 2.47 -13.66
C ALA A 42 -8.27 3.26 -12.36
N LYS A 43 -8.76 2.70 -11.26
CA LYS A 43 -8.72 3.30 -9.92
C LYS A 43 -7.55 2.81 -9.09
N VAL A 44 -7.15 3.61 -8.10
CA VAL A 44 -6.17 3.20 -7.09
C VAL A 44 -6.76 3.33 -5.70
N PHE A 45 -6.48 2.34 -4.86
CA PHE A 45 -6.94 2.27 -3.48
C PHE A 45 -5.74 2.15 -2.53
N LEU A 46 -5.84 2.80 -1.36
CA LEU A 46 -4.86 2.70 -0.29
C LEU A 46 -5.52 2.17 0.98
N GLY A 47 -5.00 1.08 1.52
CA GLY A 47 -5.63 0.42 2.66
C GLY A 47 -4.72 -0.38 3.55
N ALA A 48 -5.32 -0.84 4.64
CA ALA A 48 -4.76 -1.87 5.49
C ALA A 48 -4.78 -3.22 4.77
N MET A 49 -4.10 -4.18 5.37
CA MET A 49 -3.99 -5.52 4.82
C MET A 49 -5.36 -6.21 4.72
N LEU A 50 -5.61 -6.84 3.58
CA LEU A 50 -6.77 -7.68 3.37
C LEU A 50 -6.55 -9.06 4.01
N LEU A 51 -7.58 -9.55 4.68
CA LEU A 51 -7.52 -10.72 5.54
C LEU A 51 -8.29 -11.87 4.92
N ASP A 52 -7.79 -13.08 5.17
CA ASP A 52 -8.55 -14.33 5.00
C ASP A 52 -9.34 -14.60 6.29
N ALA A 53 -10.43 -13.87 6.47
CA ALA A 53 -11.22 -13.91 7.70
C ALA A 53 -12.51 -14.72 7.48
N PRO A 54 -12.89 -15.61 8.41
CA PRO A 54 -14.19 -16.27 8.35
C PRO A 54 -15.33 -15.25 8.30
N LYS A 55 -16.36 -15.52 7.48
CA LYS A 55 -17.55 -14.67 7.35
C LYS A 55 -18.08 -14.27 8.74
N GLY A 56 -18.17 -12.96 8.97
CA GLY A 56 -18.64 -12.35 10.23
C GLY A 56 -17.54 -11.71 11.08
N LEU A 57 -16.30 -12.22 11.05
CA LEU A 57 -15.15 -11.62 11.73
C LEU A 57 -14.36 -10.77 10.74
N TYR A 58 -14.08 -9.50 11.06
CA TYR A 58 -13.33 -8.59 10.17
C TYR A 58 -13.87 -8.50 8.73
N HIS A 59 -15.18 -8.69 8.50
CA HIS A 59 -15.78 -8.68 7.17
C HIS A 59 -15.46 -7.43 6.33
N ARG A 60 -15.15 -6.30 7.00
CA ARG A 60 -14.71 -5.06 6.34
C ARG A 60 -13.33 -5.21 5.68
N TYR A 61 -12.49 -6.13 6.15
CA TYR A 61 -11.14 -6.41 5.63
C TYR A 61 -11.09 -7.69 4.78
N ASP A 62 -12.24 -8.33 4.53
CA ASP A 62 -12.32 -9.56 3.74
C ASP A 62 -11.84 -9.30 2.31
N TYR A 63 -10.82 -10.04 1.89
CA TYR A 63 -10.17 -9.81 0.60
C TYR A 63 -11.12 -10.06 -0.57
N GLN A 64 -11.95 -11.10 -0.52
CA GLN A 64 -12.88 -11.43 -1.60
C GLN A 64 -13.93 -10.32 -1.78
N SER A 65 -14.54 -9.89 -0.68
CA SER A 65 -15.59 -8.87 -0.69
C SER A 65 -15.08 -7.52 -1.19
N ILE A 66 -13.86 -7.12 -0.80
CA ILE A 66 -13.26 -5.88 -1.27
C ILE A 66 -12.89 -5.98 -2.75
N CYS A 67 -12.20 -7.05 -3.16
CA CYS A 67 -11.80 -7.22 -4.55
C CYS A 67 -13.00 -7.26 -5.49
N ALA A 68 -14.08 -7.96 -5.12
CA ALA A 68 -15.30 -8.02 -5.92
C ALA A 68 -16.03 -6.67 -5.98
N ARG A 69 -16.18 -5.97 -4.84
CA ARG A 69 -16.90 -4.68 -4.80
C ARG A 69 -16.21 -3.59 -5.59
N GLU A 70 -14.88 -3.49 -5.46
CA GLU A 70 -14.09 -2.43 -6.08
C GLU A 70 -13.50 -2.85 -7.44
N HIS A 71 -13.83 -4.05 -7.91
CA HIS A 71 -13.27 -4.64 -9.13
C HIS A 71 -11.73 -4.58 -9.16
N ILE A 72 -11.08 -4.90 -8.02
CA ILE A 72 -9.62 -4.93 -7.91
C ILE A 72 -9.09 -6.05 -8.78
N GLY A 73 -8.19 -5.74 -9.73
CA GLY A 73 -7.49 -6.72 -10.56
C GLY A 73 -6.02 -6.90 -10.17
N LEU A 74 -5.48 -6.02 -9.33
CA LEU A 74 -4.10 -6.08 -8.85
C LEU A 74 -3.99 -5.65 -7.39
N VAL A 75 -3.33 -6.46 -6.56
CA VAL A 75 -2.96 -6.13 -5.18
C VAL A 75 -1.46 -5.92 -5.06
N VAL A 76 -1.06 -4.77 -4.52
CA VAL A 76 0.34 -4.41 -4.26
C VAL A 76 0.60 -4.51 -2.76
N ARG A 77 1.42 -5.49 -2.36
CA ARG A 77 1.72 -5.78 -0.95
C ARG A 77 3.08 -5.24 -0.58
N THR A 78 3.12 -4.36 0.42
CA THR A 78 4.36 -3.78 0.96
C THR A 78 4.81 -4.40 2.28
N LEU A 79 4.45 -5.68 2.46
CA LEU A 79 4.75 -6.48 3.65
C LEU A 79 6.10 -7.18 3.51
N GLU A 80 6.79 -7.35 4.64
CA GLU A 80 7.95 -8.24 4.71
C GLU A 80 7.51 -9.71 4.68
N ALA A 81 8.44 -10.62 4.33
CA ALA A 81 8.13 -12.05 4.24
C ALA A 81 7.50 -12.60 5.52
N LEU A 82 8.07 -12.27 6.68
CA LEU A 82 7.58 -12.71 7.98
C LEU A 82 6.16 -12.21 8.27
N GLU A 83 5.83 -10.98 7.86
CA GLU A 83 4.50 -10.42 8.05
C GLU A 83 3.45 -11.13 7.21
N ARG A 84 3.81 -11.65 6.04
CA ARG A 84 2.89 -12.43 5.20
C ARG A 84 2.54 -13.79 5.81
N GLU A 85 3.48 -14.36 6.57
CA GLU A 85 3.37 -15.72 7.10
C GLU A 85 2.81 -15.76 8.53
N THR A 86 2.92 -14.67 9.27
CA THR A 86 2.51 -14.58 10.69
C THR A 86 1.05 -14.18 10.85
N HIS A 87 0.46 -14.58 11.99
CA HIS A 87 -0.88 -14.14 12.37
C HIS A 87 -0.79 -12.70 12.90
N LEU A 88 -1.29 -11.74 12.14
CA LEU A 88 -1.05 -10.32 12.41
C LEU A 88 -2.19 -9.63 13.18
N TRP A 89 -3.43 -10.16 13.09
CA TRP A 89 -4.63 -9.52 13.65
C TRP A 89 -5.54 -10.54 14.34
N GLY A 90 -5.46 -10.65 15.67
CA GLY A 90 -6.36 -11.52 16.44
C GLY A 90 -6.27 -13.01 16.08
N GLY A 91 -5.16 -13.45 15.47
CA GLY A 91 -5.02 -14.83 14.99
C GLY A 91 -5.46 -15.04 13.53
N VAL A 92 -5.76 -13.98 12.77
CA VAL A 92 -6.11 -14.06 11.35
C VAL A 92 -4.91 -13.69 10.47
N LYS A 93 -4.77 -14.40 9.34
CA LYS A 93 -3.68 -14.22 8.38
C LYS A 93 -4.07 -13.24 7.26
N ALA A 94 -3.05 -12.65 6.64
CA ALA A 94 -3.20 -11.99 5.35
C ALA A 94 -3.67 -13.00 4.29
N ALA A 95 -4.46 -12.56 3.32
CA ALA A 95 -4.72 -13.36 2.13
C ALA A 95 -3.39 -13.65 1.38
N ASN A 96 -3.16 -14.92 1.05
CA ASN A 96 -1.98 -15.37 0.33
C ASN A 96 -2.16 -15.30 -1.20
N GLU A 97 -1.10 -15.57 -1.97
CA GLU A 97 -1.13 -15.45 -3.43
C GLU A 97 -2.13 -16.38 -4.09
N LYS A 98 -2.19 -17.65 -3.67
CA LYS A 98 -3.14 -18.64 -4.22
C LYS A 98 -4.59 -18.23 -3.99
N GLN A 99 -4.86 -17.50 -2.91
CA GLN A 99 -6.20 -17.01 -2.59
C GLN A 99 -6.63 -15.88 -3.51
N TYR A 100 -5.72 -14.99 -3.91
CA TYR A 100 -5.98 -13.94 -4.89
C TYR A 100 -6.06 -14.52 -6.31
N GLU A 101 -5.17 -15.45 -6.67
CA GLU A 101 -5.19 -16.18 -7.94
C GLU A 101 -6.55 -16.88 -8.15
N ALA A 102 -7.10 -17.49 -7.10
CA ALA A 102 -8.41 -18.15 -7.17
C ALA A 102 -9.60 -17.21 -7.46
N ILE A 103 -9.40 -15.88 -7.38
CA ILE A 103 -10.40 -14.86 -7.73
C ILE A 103 -9.93 -13.94 -8.86
N ASP A 104 -8.94 -14.38 -9.66
CA ASP A 104 -8.37 -13.65 -10.80
C ASP A 104 -7.80 -12.26 -10.42
N VAL A 105 -7.13 -12.21 -9.26
CA VAL A 105 -6.44 -11.00 -8.77
C VAL A 105 -4.94 -11.24 -8.77
N ASP A 106 -4.22 -10.41 -9.54
CA ASP A 106 -2.76 -10.45 -9.57
C ASP A 106 -2.17 -9.90 -8.27
N VAL A 107 -0.96 -10.32 -7.93
CA VAL A 107 -0.27 -9.85 -6.73
C VAL A 107 1.16 -9.47 -7.02
N ILE A 108 1.52 -8.23 -6.71
CA ILE A 108 2.89 -7.73 -6.75
C ILE A 108 3.38 -7.50 -5.32
N ASN A 109 4.51 -8.10 -4.98
CA ASN A 109 5.16 -7.92 -3.69
C ASN A 109 6.28 -6.89 -3.78
N VAL A 110 6.18 -5.84 -2.98
CA VAL A 110 7.15 -4.75 -2.92
C VAL A 110 7.65 -4.59 -1.49
N SER A 111 8.67 -5.35 -1.11
CA SER A 111 9.14 -5.37 0.28
C SER A 111 9.83 -4.04 0.66
N ILE A 112 9.12 -3.17 1.37
CA ILE A 112 9.69 -1.98 2.00
C ILE A 112 9.86 -2.29 3.49
N ARG A 113 11.07 -2.14 4.03
CA ARG A 113 11.32 -2.41 5.45
C ARG A 113 10.64 -1.39 6.35
N ASP A 114 10.04 -1.85 7.44
CA ASP A 114 9.41 -0.98 8.43
C ASP A 114 10.48 -0.36 9.36
N PHE A 115 10.27 0.87 9.84
CA PHE A 115 11.11 1.56 10.87
C PHE A 115 12.55 1.98 10.55
N ILE A 116 13.00 1.99 9.29
CA ILE A 116 14.39 2.42 9.01
C ILE A 116 14.49 3.95 8.87
N ALA A 117 14.92 4.61 9.94
CA ALA A 117 15.32 6.03 9.99
C ALA A 117 16.65 6.32 9.25
N HIS A 118 17.32 5.27 8.74
CA HIS A 118 18.60 5.35 8.06
C HIS A 118 18.58 4.49 6.80
N PHE A 119 17.70 4.81 5.86
CA PHE A 119 17.84 4.30 4.49
C PHE A 119 19.11 4.93 3.94
N LYS A 120 20.27 4.33 4.25
CA LYS A 120 21.55 4.67 3.63
C LYS A 120 21.36 4.35 2.16
N HIS A 121 21.20 5.38 1.35
CA HIS A 121 21.22 5.36 -0.12
C HIS A 121 20.84 3.99 -0.68
N THR A 122 19.52 3.75 -0.75
CA THR A 122 18.91 3.04 -1.88
C THR A 122 19.82 1.99 -2.51
N GLU A 123 19.97 0.84 -1.85
CA GLU A 123 20.68 -0.32 -2.41
C GLU A 123 20.25 -0.47 -3.87
N ALA A 124 21.19 -0.39 -4.82
CA ALA A 124 20.86 -0.27 -6.24
C ALA A 124 19.91 -1.38 -6.70
N ASP A 125 20.03 -2.57 -6.11
CA ASP A 125 19.14 -3.71 -6.31
C ASP A 125 17.71 -3.48 -5.82
N PHE A 126 17.54 -2.86 -4.65
CA PHE A 126 16.22 -2.48 -4.15
C PHE A 126 15.54 -1.51 -5.10
N VAL A 127 16.21 -0.42 -5.48
CA VAL A 127 15.62 0.58 -6.40
C VAL A 127 15.29 -0.03 -7.75
N SER A 128 16.17 -0.88 -8.29
CA SER A 128 15.92 -1.59 -9.54
C SER A 128 14.61 -2.39 -9.48
N LYS A 129 14.48 -3.26 -8.46
CA LYS A 129 13.29 -4.09 -8.27
C LYS A 129 12.05 -3.25 -7.96
N PHE A 130 12.22 -2.15 -7.25
CA PHE A 130 11.13 -1.24 -6.88
C PHE A 130 10.53 -0.57 -8.12
N PHE A 131 11.36 -0.06 -9.04
CA PHE A 131 10.88 0.54 -10.29
C PHE A 131 10.41 -0.48 -11.33
N GLN A 132 11.02 -1.68 -11.38
CA GLN A 132 10.44 -2.79 -12.14
C GLN A 132 9.01 -3.12 -11.68
N ALA A 133 8.76 -3.06 -10.37
CA ALA A 133 7.41 -3.20 -9.85
C ALA A 133 6.50 -2.03 -10.25
N MET A 134 6.98 -0.77 -10.24
CA MET A 134 6.20 0.38 -10.71
C MET A 134 5.80 0.25 -12.18
N GLU A 135 6.72 -0.18 -13.04
CA GLU A 135 6.48 -0.47 -14.46
C GLU A 135 5.42 -1.57 -14.64
N ALA A 136 5.53 -2.67 -13.88
CA ALA A 136 4.54 -3.73 -13.91
C ALA A 136 3.16 -3.24 -13.46
N ILE A 137 3.08 -2.50 -12.34
CA ILE A 137 1.83 -1.91 -11.84
C ILE A 137 1.22 -0.98 -12.91
N TYR A 138 2.05 -0.15 -13.57
CA TYR A 138 1.62 0.73 -14.66
C TYR A 138 1.00 -0.08 -15.81
N ALA A 139 1.63 -1.18 -16.23
CA ALA A 139 1.12 -2.04 -17.30
C ALA A 139 -0.23 -2.69 -16.94
N HIS A 140 -0.39 -3.20 -15.71
CA HIS A 140 -1.67 -3.72 -15.23
C HIS A 140 -2.76 -2.63 -15.21
N GLN A 141 -2.41 -1.43 -14.74
CA GLN A 141 -3.35 -0.33 -14.68
C GLN A 141 -3.75 0.14 -16.09
N ALA A 142 -2.80 0.21 -17.03
CA ALA A 142 -3.05 0.52 -18.44
C ALA A 142 -3.99 -0.49 -19.11
N ALA A 143 -4.01 -1.74 -18.65
CA ALA A 143 -4.96 -2.77 -19.07
C ALA A 143 -6.34 -2.66 -18.38
N GLY A 144 -6.60 -1.60 -17.62
CA GLY A 144 -7.88 -1.33 -16.95
C GLY A 144 -8.04 -1.98 -15.58
N LYS A 145 -6.99 -2.58 -14.99
CA LYS A 145 -7.08 -3.21 -13.67
C LYS A 145 -7.02 -2.16 -12.55
N ASN A 146 -8.01 -2.16 -11.68
CA ASN A 146 -7.96 -1.37 -10.44
C ASN A 146 -6.89 -1.94 -9.50
N VAL A 147 -6.14 -1.04 -8.86
CA VAL A 147 -4.95 -1.38 -8.06
C VAL A 147 -5.18 -1.09 -6.58
N TYR A 148 -4.86 -2.04 -5.72
CA TYR A 148 -4.98 -1.89 -4.27
C TYR A 148 -3.61 -1.96 -3.58
N PHE A 149 -3.14 -0.85 -3.01
CA PHE A 149 -1.91 -0.78 -2.24
C PHE A 149 -2.15 -1.02 -0.76
N HIS A 150 -1.42 -1.96 -0.15
CA HIS A 150 -1.50 -2.17 1.29
C HIS A 150 -0.20 -2.54 1.98
N CYS A 151 -0.18 -2.22 3.28
CA CYS A 151 0.74 -2.75 4.28
C CYS A 151 -0.08 -3.21 5.48
N LYS A 152 0.54 -3.51 6.62
CA LYS A 152 -0.18 -4.00 7.81
C LYS A 152 -1.35 -3.10 8.22
N ALA A 153 -1.11 -1.78 8.30
CA ALA A 153 -2.11 -0.79 8.71
C ALA A 153 -2.55 0.16 7.58
N GLY A 154 -1.86 0.14 6.45
CA GLY A 154 -2.14 1.07 5.34
C GLY A 154 -1.78 2.52 5.63
N LYS A 155 -0.71 2.77 6.40
CA LYS A 155 -0.37 4.11 6.91
C LYS A 155 1.00 4.64 6.53
N ASN A 156 1.98 3.79 6.21
CA ASN A 156 3.37 4.22 5.97
C ASN A 156 3.96 3.56 4.72
N ARG A 157 4.32 2.27 4.79
CA ARG A 157 4.97 1.57 3.66
C ARG A 157 4.16 1.56 2.37
N SER A 158 2.87 1.28 2.45
CA SER A 158 1.99 1.34 1.28
C SER A 158 1.76 2.77 0.80
N PHE A 159 1.81 3.74 1.70
CA PHE A 159 1.77 5.16 1.33
C PHE A 159 3.04 5.52 0.56
N LYS A 160 4.23 5.08 0.99
CA LYS A 160 5.49 5.28 0.24
C LYS A 160 5.43 4.69 -1.16
N ALA A 161 5.02 3.42 -1.28
CA ALA A 161 4.88 2.76 -2.57
C ALA A 161 3.85 3.46 -3.47
N LEU A 162 2.70 3.86 -2.92
CA LEU A 162 1.67 4.57 -3.66
C LEU A 162 2.18 5.95 -4.14
N THR A 163 2.81 6.74 -3.27
CA THR A 163 3.35 8.05 -3.67
C THR A 163 4.37 7.87 -4.80
N THR A 164 5.31 6.93 -4.67
CA THR A 164 6.27 6.64 -5.74
C THR A 164 5.56 6.27 -7.03
N TYR A 165 4.53 5.43 -6.98
CA TYR A 165 3.76 5.04 -8.15
C TYR A 165 3.02 6.21 -8.80
N LEU A 166 2.32 7.04 -8.03
CA LEU A 166 1.57 8.18 -8.57
C LEU A 166 2.49 9.25 -9.16
N VAL A 167 3.67 9.47 -8.56
CA VAL A 167 4.70 10.35 -9.15
C VAL A 167 5.25 9.74 -10.44
N TYR A 168 5.49 8.42 -10.45
CA TYR A 168 5.92 7.70 -11.64
C TYR A 168 4.90 7.84 -12.78
N VAL A 169 3.60 7.72 -12.51
CA VAL A 169 2.54 7.92 -13.50
C VAL A 169 2.54 9.36 -14.05
N GLN A 170 2.55 10.36 -13.17
CA GLN A 170 2.52 11.77 -13.58
C GLN A 170 3.74 12.18 -14.40
N CYS A 171 4.90 11.61 -14.10
CA CYS A 171 6.17 11.91 -14.76
C CYS A 171 6.58 10.85 -15.79
N HIS A 172 5.72 9.88 -16.12
CA HIS A 172 6.11 8.65 -16.84
C HIS A 172 6.89 8.94 -18.13
N ASP A 173 6.37 9.81 -18.99
CA ASP A 173 6.97 10.11 -20.28
C ASP A 173 8.28 10.91 -20.12
N ALA A 174 8.33 11.84 -19.16
CA ALA A 174 9.53 12.61 -18.85
C ALA A 174 10.63 11.77 -18.18
N LEU A 175 10.26 10.78 -17.36
CA LEU A 175 11.17 9.79 -16.78
C LEU A 175 11.78 8.91 -17.87
N LYS A 176 10.96 8.40 -18.79
CA LYS A 176 11.45 7.61 -19.94
C LYS A 176 12.36 8.41 -20.87
N ALA A 177 12.05 9.68 -21.08
CA ALA A 177 12.87 10.59 -21.88
C ALA A 177 14.11 11.10 -21.12
N LYS A 178 14.25 10.80 -19.81
CA LYS A 178 15.27 11.35 -18.92
C LYS A 178 15.33 12.89 -18.91
N THR A 179 14.17 13.54 -19.00
CA THR A 179 14.04 15.01 -19.06
C THR A 179 13.46 15.62 -17.78
N VAL A 180 13.00 14.81 -16.83
CA VAL A 180 12.47 15.31 -15.56
C VAL A 180 13.58 15.93 -14.70
N THR A 181 13.32 17.11 -14.11
CA THR A 181 14.27 17.75 -13.19
C THR A 181 14.01 17.37 -11.73
N ILE A 182 15.01 17.56 -10.87
CA ILE A 182 14.87 17.32 -9.42
C ILE A 182 13.83 18.25 -8.80
N GLU A 183 13.74 19.51 -9.25
CA GLU A 183 12.75 20.47 -8.79
C GLU A 183 11.33 20.04 -9.15
N GLN A 184 11.14 19.54 -10.38
CA GLN A 184 9.86 18.97 -10.82
C GLN A 184 9.48 17.77 -9.94
N LEU A 185 10.40 16.82 -9.72
CA LEU A 185 10.14 15.67 -8.84
C LEU A 185 9.74 16.10 -7.43
N LYS A 186 10.48 17.04 -6.82
CA LYS A 186 10.16 17.55 -5.47
C LYS A 186 8.74 18.13 -5.40
N ALA A 187 8.37 18.97 -6.37
CA ALA A 187 7.04 19.56 -6.43
C ALA A 187 5.94 18.50 -6.60
N THR A 188 6.12 17.56 -7.54
CA THR A 188 5.16 16.48 -7.78
C THR A 188 5.03 15.54 -6.57
N ILE A 189 6.13 15.20 -5.90
CA ILE A 189 6.13 14.39 -4.68
C ILE A 189 5.32 15.09 -3.57
N HIS A 190 5.62 16.37 -3.30
CA HIS A 190 4.97 17.13 -2.25
C HIS A 190 3.44 17.21 -2.44
N GLU A 191 3.00 17.57 -3.65
CA GLU A 191 1.57 17.67 -3.97
C GLU A 191 0.88 16.30 -3.95
N THR A 192 1.53 15.25 -4.47
CA THR A 192 1.02 13.88 -4.39
C THR A 192 0.82 13.43 -2.94
N CYS A 193 1.78 13.72 -2.06
CA CYS A 193 1.67 13.39 -0.64
C CYS A 193 0.50 14.09 0.05
N LYS A 194 0.35 15.41 -0.17
CA LYS A 194 -0.80 16.16 0.36
C LYS A 194 -2.11 15.59 -0.13
N HIS A 195 -2.19 15.28 -1.41
CA HIS A 195 -3.38 14.77 -2.04
C HIS A 195 -3.82 13.42 -1.45
N VAL A 196 -2.88 12.47 -1.32
CA VAL A 196 -3.15 11.18 -0.65
C VAL A 196 -3.55 11.39 0.81
N HIS A 197 -2.96 12.37 1.51
CA HIS A 197 -3.30 12.67 2.91
C HIS A 197 -4.73 13.19 3.07
N ILE A 198 -5.22 14.01 2.14
CA ILE A 198 -6.62 14.49 2.12
C ILE A 198 -7.58 13.30 2.04
N HIS A 199 -7.30 12.35 1.15
CA HIS A 199 -8.14 11.16 0.98
C HIS A 199 -7.99 10.16 2.12
N ARG A 200 -6.82 10.04 2.74
CA ARG A 200 -6.58 9.12 3.86
C ARG A 200 -5.85 9.81 5.03
N PRO A 201 -6.54 10.58 5.87
CA PRO A 201 -5.92 11.35 6.96
C PRO A 201 -5.22 10.49 8.04
N GLN A 202 -5.43 9.18 8.03
CA GLN A 202 -4.83 8.24 8.98
C GLN A 202 -3.39 7.82 8.63
N ILE A 203 -2.87 8.20 7.46
CA ILE A 203 -1.45 7.96 7.09
C ILE A 203 -0.48 8.72 8.01
N ILE A 204 0.75 8.22 8.11
CA ILE A 204 1.83 8.83 8.90
C ILE A 204 2.44 9.97 8.08
N TYR A 205 1.80 11.15 8.11
CA TYR A 205 2.21 12.33 7.36
C TYR A 205 1.78 13.65 8.04
N LYS A 206 1.76 13.67 9.38
CA LYS A 206 1.13 14.76 10.15
C LYS A 206 2.12 15.79 10.67
N THR A 207 3.36 15.39 10.92
CA THR A 207 4.41 16.28 11.45
C THR A 207 5.41 16.64 10.36
N PRO A 208 6.08 17.81 10.44
CA PRO A 208 7.09 18.21 9.46
C PRO A 208 8.20 17.15 9.28
N ARG A 209 8.58 16.48 10.37
CA ARG A 209 9.53 15.36 10.32
C ARG A 209 9.01 14.18 9.50
N GLN A 210 7.76 13.75 9.73
CA GLN A 210 7.16 12.66 8.96
C GLN A 210 7.04 13.01 7.47
N GLN A 211 6.73 14.27 7.18
CA GLN A 211 6.62 14.76 5.82
C GLN A 211 7.98 14.71 5.12
N SER A 212 8.99 15.33 5.73
CA SER A 212 10.37 15.32 5.24
C SER A 212 10.92 13.90 5.07
N ASP A 213 10.75 13.01 6.06
CA ASP A 213 11.23 11.63 6.01
C ASP A 213 10.58 10.82 4.87
N HIS A 214 9.31 11.10 4.55
CA HIS A 214 8.59 10.44 3.46
C HIS A 214 9.00 10.99 2.10
N GLU A 215 9.00 12.31 1.94
CA GLU A 215 9.39 12.96 0.68
C GLU A 215 10.84 12.64 0.32
N ALA A 216 11.76 12.68 1.30
CA ALA A 216 13.16 12.33 1.11
C ALA A 216 13.33 10.87 0.66
N PHE A 217 12.54 9.94 1.20
CA PHE A 217 12.55 8.55 0.75
C PHE A 217 12.14 8.42 -0.72
N VAL A 218 11.03 9.07 -1.11
CA VAL A 218 10.52 8.99 -2.48
C VAL A 218 11.51 9.63 -3.45
N LEU A 219 12.04 10.81 -3.11
CA LEU A 219 13.03 11.52 -3.92
C LEU A 219 14.29 10.68 -4.11
N ALA A 220 14.86 10.12 -3.05
CA ALA A 220 16.06 9.29 -3.12
C ALA A 220 15.87 8.06 -4.03
N CYS A 221 14.65 7.50 -4.08
CA CYS A 221 14.34 6.41 -5.01
C CYS A 221 14.40 6.88 -6.47
N PHE A 222 13.84 8.06 -6.79
CA PHE A 222 13.89 8.61 -8.14
C PHE A 222 15.29 9.05 -8.56
N GLU A 223 16.05 9.70 -7.68
CA GLU A 223 17.45 10.06 -7.93
C GLU A 223 18.27 8.83 -8.30
N ALA A 224 18.19 7.76 -7.50
CA ALA A 224 18.88 6.51 -7.77
C ALA A 224 18.36 5.75 -9.02
N TYR A 225 17.12 6.00 -9.46
CA TYR A 225 16.57 5.46 -10.71
C TYR A 225 17.12 6.20 -11.92
N LEU A 226 17.26 7.54 -11.84
CA LEU A 226 17.73 8.39 -12.93
C LEU A 226 19.25 8.31 -13.16
N GLU A 227 20.03 7.96 -12.13
CA GLU A 227 21.49 7.74 -12.24
C GLU A 227 21.87 6.48 -13.05
N LYS A 228 20.89 5.61 -13.37
CA LYS A 228 21.08 4.40 -14.19
C LYS A 228 20.77 4.65 -15.66
#